data_AF-A0A6S8KMX4-F1
#
_entry.id   AF-A0A6S8KMX4-F1
#
_cell.length_a   1.000
_cell.length_b   1.000
_cell.length_c   1.000
_cell.angle_alpha   90.00
_cell.angle_beta   90.00
_cell.angle_gamma   90.00
#
_symmetry.space_group_name_H-M   'P 1'
#
loop_
_entity.id
_entity.type
_entity.pdbx_description
1 polymer ?
#
loop_
_entity_poly.entity_id
_entity_poly.type
_entity_poly.pdbx_seq_one_letter_code
_entity_poly.pdbx_strand_id
1 'polypeptide(L)'
;MRTSTTRPDTVMTSAGELVGYQTTNDARLAYAKSPEDMHKKRPVTVPGDMRYSVLPRAMAPGMFGATSSYGQDYGPDTSDPMERAAPAEKFQTRLATTRDLAEGTSRNTNNVPGYTGHVASSQYNRLARAQSDAPDERSNFKNDMLLFHLDQYNRSRIPHYTGYRPQVGIFISP
;
A
#
# COMPACT_ATOMS: atom_id res chain seq x y z
N MET A 1 -38.58 -30.51 60.64
CA MET A 1 -38.36 -29.90 61.97
C MET A 1 -38.04 -31.04 62.93
N ARG A 2 -36.95 -31.16 63.71
CA ARG A 2 -35.82 -30.31 64.16
C ARG A 2 -34.70 -31.30 64.59
N THR A 3 -33.49 -31.21 64.02
CA THR A 3 -32.18 -30.82 64.61
C THR A 3 -31.53 -31.75 65.65
N SER A 4 -30.27 -32.08 65.34
CA SER A 4 -29.22 -32.82 66.06
C SER A 4 -28.57 -32.05 67.22
N THR A 5 -27.86 -32.77 68.12
CA THR A 5 -26.74 -32.19 68.92
C THR A 5 -25.70 -33.29 69.28
N THR A 6 -24.62 -33.49 68.52
CA THR A 6 -23.19 -33.01 68.60
C THR A 6 -22.22 -33.80 69.54
N ARG A 7 -21.03 -34.12 68.98
CA ARG A 7 -19.84 -34.80 69.57
C ARG A 7 -18.75 -33.77 69.99
N PRO A 8 -17.78 -34.11 70.89
CA PRO A 8 -16.78 -33.18 71.42
C PRO A 8 -15.55 -32.92 70.51
N ASP A 9 -14.82 -31.84 70.84
CA ASP A 9 -13.86 -31.05 70.06
C ASP A 9 -12.56 -31.73 69.57
N THR A 10 -12.07 -31.27 68.41
CA THR A 10 -10.85 -31.70 67.70
C THR A 10 -9.64 -30.77 67.94
N VAL A 11 -8.43 -31.33 67.86
CA VAL A 11 -7.12 -30.68 68.07
C VAL A 11 -6.86 -29.54 67.06
N MET A 12 -6.21 -28.46 67.52
CA MET A 12 -5.87 -27.27 66.73
C MET A 12 -4.76 -27.55 65.70
N THR A 13 -4.95 -27.03 64.48
CA THR A 13 -4.00 -27.10 63.35
C THR A 13 -3.03 -25.91 63.38
N SER A 14 -1.75 -26.14 63.08
CA SER A 14 -0.79 -25.05 62.88
C SER A 14 -0.55 -24.84 61.38
N ALA A 15 -0.94 -23.66 60.89
CA ALA A 15 -0.54 -23.10 59.58
C ALA A 15 -0.51 -24.09 58.39
N GLY A 16 -1.54 -24.93 58.28
CA GLY A 16 -1.80 -25.75 57.09
C GLY A 16 -1.52 -27.25 57.24
N GLU A 17 -0.99 -27.71 58.38
CA GLU A 17 -0.79 -29.14 58.64
C GLU A 17 -1.34 -29.55 60.02
N LEU A 18 -1.79 -30.80 60.13
CA LEU A 18 -2.26 -31.39 61.38
C LEU A 18 -1.04 -31.88 62.19
N VAL A 19 -0.87 -31.36 63.40
CA VAL A 19 0.28 -31.67 64.25
C VAL A 19 0.34 -33.18 64.51
N GLY A 20 1.48 -33.81 64.16
CA GLY A 20 1.72 -35.24 64.37
C GLY A 20 1.43 -36.16 63.17
N TYR A 21 0.90 -35.63 62.06
CA TYR A 21 0.58 -36.41 60.87
C TYR A 21 1.21 -35.78 59.62
N GLN A 22 2.50 -36.02 59.41
CA GLN A 22 3.19 -35.65 58.17
C GLN A 22 3.74 -36.91 57.50
N THR A 23 3.30 -37.17 56.26
CA THR A 23 3.80 -38.32 55.49
C THR A 23 5.03 -37.93 54.67
N THR A 24 5.89 -38.89 54.37
CA THR A 24 7.11 -38.64 53.57
C THR A 24 6.83 -38.22 52.13
N ASN A 25 5.64 -38.53 51.60
CA ASN A 25 5.20 -38.08 50.28
C ASN A 25 4.78 -36.60 50.27
N ASP A 26 4.13 -36.11 51.34
CA ASP A 26 3.70 -34.71 51.43
C ASP A 26 4.90 -33.77 51.52
N ALA A 27 5.94 -34.15 52.27
CA ALA A 27 7.20 -33.40 52.33
C ALA A 27 7.90 -33.29 50.95
N ARG A 28 7.76 -34.31 50.09
CA ARG A 28 8.29 -34.28 48.72
C ARG A 28 7.50 -33.38 47.78
N LEU A 29 6.17 -33.37 47.88
CA LEU A 29 5.30 -32.51 47.08
C LEU A 29 5.36 -31.03 47.51
N ALA A 30 5.68 -30.75 48.77
CA ALA A 30 5.93 -29.40 49.25
C ALA A 30 7.10 -28.73 48.50
N TYR A 31 8.13 -29.50 48.12
CA TYR A 31 9.25 -29.00 47.32
C TYR A 31 8.90 -28.76 45.84
N ALA A 32 7.91 -29.50 45.30
CA ALA A 32 7.41 -29.30 43.95
C ALA A 32 6.50 -28.06 43.81
N LYS A 33 5.94 -27.57 44.92
CA LYS A 33 5.28 -26.27 44.98
C LYS A 33 6.33 -25.18 45.22
N SER A 34 7.24 -24.97 44.27
CA SER A 34 8.07 -23.76 44.34
C SER A 34 7.15 -22.54 44.22
N PRO A 35 7.36 -21.47 45.00
CA PRO A 35 6.54 -20.25 44.92
C PRO A 35 6.58 -19.58 43.53
N GLU A 36 7.53 -19.97 42.66
CA GLU A 36 7.62 -19.48 41.29
C GLU A 36 6.41 -19.92 40.43
N ASP A 37 5.83 -21.10 40.70
CA ASP A 37 4.65 -21.56 39.96
C ASP A 37 3.35 -20.88 40.41
N MET A 38 3.34 -20.21 41.56
CA MET A 38 2.22 -19.33 41.96
C MET A 38 2.22 -17.99 41.20
N HIS A 39 3.36 -17.58 40.61
CA HIS A 39 3.48 -16.30 39.89
C HIS A 39 3.54 -16.47 38.37
N LYS A 40 3.68 -17.69 37.84
CA LYS A 40 3.50 -17.99 36.42
C LYS A 40 2.01 -17.91 36.05
N LYS A 41 1.52 -16.70 35.82
CA LYS A 41 0.26 -16.48 35.10
C LYS A 41 0.40 -17.17 33.74
N ARG A 42 -0.35 -18.24 33.49
CA ARG A 42 -0.50 -18.80 32.13
C ARG A 42 -0.82 -17.62 31.21
N PRO A 43 -0.18 -17.46 30.04
CA PRO A 43 -0.55 -16.39 29.12
C PRO A 43 -2.02 -16.62 28.77
N VAL A 44 -2.88 -15.72 29.25
CA VAL A 44 -4.26 -15.64 28.79
C VAL A 44 -4.14 -15.16 27.36
N THR A 45 -4.28 -16.06 26.39
CA THR A 45 -4.45 -15.68 25.00
C THR A 45 -5.75 -14.90 24.93
N VAL A 46 -5.66 -13.57 25.02
CA VAL A 46 -6.79 -12.70 24.72
C VAL A 46 -7.01 -12.90 23.21
N PRO A 47 -8.11 -13.57 22.78
CA PRO A 47 -8.37 -13.64 21.36
C PRO A 47 -8.43 -12.20 20.85
N GLY A 48 -7.71 -11.93 19.76
CA GLY A 48 -7.75 -10.62 19.10
C GLY A 48 -9.14 -10.34 18.55
N ASP A 49 -9.21 -9.47 17.55
CA ASP A 49 -10.48 -9.03 16.98
C ASP A 49 -11.35 -10.23 16.54
N MET A 50 -12.52 -10.39 17.16
CA MET A 50 -13.41 -11.52 16.91
C MET A 50 -14.01 -11.38 15.52
N ARG A 51 -13.58 -12.24 14.59
CA ARG A 51 -14.02 -12.18 13.19
C ARG A 51 -15.46 -12.64 13.06
N TYR A 52 -16.22 -11.95 12.22
CA TYR A 52 -17.54 -12.40 11.80
C TYR A 52 -17.44 -13.72 11.04
N SER A 53 -18.37 -14.65 11.28
CA SER A 53 -18.48 -15.90 10.51
C SER A 53 -18.85 -15.65 9.04
N VAL A 54 -19.56 -14.57 8.76
CA VAL A 54 -19.85 -14.04 7.42
C VAL A 54 -19.72 -12.53 7.52
N LEU A 55 -18.94 -11.92 6.63
CA LEU A 55 -18.79 -10.47 6.62
C LEU A 55 -20.14 -9.81 6.29
N PRO A 56 -20.60 -8.83 7.10
CA PRO A 56 -21.79 -8.06 6.75
C PRO A 56 -21.52 -7.25 5.47
N ARG A 57 -22.59 -6.89 4.76
CA ARG A 57 -22.49 -5.99 3.60
C ARG A 57 -21.80 -4.69 4.03
N ALA A 58 -20.64 -4.40 3.43
CA ALA A 58 -19.86 -3.22 3.78
C ALA A 58 -20.57 -1.93 3.33
N MET A 59 -20.49 -1.60 2.03
CA MET A 59 -21.16 -0.43 1.45
C MET A 59 -21.94 -0.86 0.20
N ALA A 60 -23.18 -0.41 0.08
CA ALA A 60 -23.95 -0.56 -1.14
C ALA A 60 -23.31 0.31 -2.24
N PRO A 61 -22.98 -0.25 -3.42
CA PRO A 61 -22.63 0.61 -4.54
C PRO A 61 -23.88 1.40 -4.92
N GLY A 62 -23.84 2.72 -4.72
CA GLY A 62 -24.89 3.58 -5.26
C GLY A 62 -24.75 3.73 -6.77
N MET A 63 -25.81 4.17 -7.45
CA MET A 63 -25.75 4.54 -8.88
C MET A 63 -25.03 5.88 -9.12
N PHE A 64 -24.08 6.23 -8.25
CA PHE A 64 -23.36 7.50 -8.30
C PHE A 64 -22.56 7.58 -9.61
N GLY A 65 -22.87 8.60 -10.42
CA GLY A 65 -22.17 8.87 -11.68
C GLY A 65 -22.72 8.15 -12.92
N ALA A 66 -23.72 7.28 -12.78
CA ALA A 66 -24.38 6.68 -13.95
C ALA A 66 -25.26 7.73 -14.64
N THR A 67 -24.93 8.05 -15.88
CA THR A 67 -25.65 8.98 -16.74
C THR A 67 -26.06 8.25 -18.03
N SER A 68 -27.16 8.66 -18.65
CA SER A 68 -27.56 8.09 -19.94
C SER A 68 -26.53 8.47 -21.01
N SER A 69 -26.34 7.62 -22.03
CA SER A 69 -25.45 7.92 -23.16
C SER A 69 -25.83 9.25 -23.82
N TYR A 70 -27.13 9.51 -23.99
CA TYR A 70 -27.62 10.78 -24.52
C TYR A 70 -27.20 11.97 -23.64
N GLY A 71 -27.37 11.86 -22.31
CA GLY A 71 -26.98 12.90 -21.38
C GLY A 71 -25.46 13.15 -21.32
N GLN A 72 -24.64 12.14 -21.59
CA GLN A 72 -23.18 12.27 -21.68
C GLN A 72 -22.73 12.95 -22.98
N ASP A 73 -23.32 12.54 -24.10
CA ASP A 73 -22.94 13.03 -25.42
C ASP A 73 -23.52 14.40 -25.74
N TYR A 74 -24.82 14.59 -25.53
CA TYR A 74 -25.54 15.81 -25.89
C TYR A 74 -25.73 16.77 -24.71
N GLY A 75 -25.63 16.25 -23.49
CA GLY A 75 -25.81 17.01 -22.25
C GLY A 75 -27.16 16.74 -21.57
N PRO A 76 -27.27 17.04 -20.26
CA PRO A 76 -28.51 16.89 -19.50
C PRO A 76 -29.55 17.95 -19.90
N ASP A 77 -30.76 17.82 -19.36
CA ASP A 77 -31.81 18.82 -19.56
C ASP A 77 -31.28 20.22 -19.20
N THR A 78 -31.48 21.18 -20.11
CA THR A 78 -31.06 22.59 -19.99
C THR A 78 -29.57 22.90 -20.15
N SER A 79 -28.72 21.95 -20.53
CA SER A 79 -27.30 22.24 -20.80
C SER A 79 -27.07 23.04 -22.09
N ASP A 80 -26.15 24.00 -22.07
CA ASP A 80 -25.73 24.74 -23.26
C ASP A 80 -24.76 23.89 -24.11
N PRO A 81 -25.05 23.64 -25.40
CA PRO A 81 -24.15 22.90 -26.28
C PRO A 81 -22.81 23.61 -26.52
N MET A 82 -22.74 24.94 -26.35
CA MET A 82 -21.55 25.73 -26.64
C MET A 82 -20.55 25.80 -25.49
N GLU A 83 -20.94 25.42 -24.27
CA GLU A 83 -20.05 25.40 -23.10
C GLU A 83 -18.85 24.45 -23.26
N ARG A 84 -18.98 23.42 -24.11
CA ARG A 84 -17.93 22.42 -24.37
C ARG A 84 -16.99 22.82 -25.51
N ALA A 85 -17.13 24.03 -26.06
CA ALA A 85 -16.27 24.52 -27.13
C ALA A 85 -14.80 24.51 -26.71
N ALA A 86 -13.94 23.93 -27.55
CA ALA A 86 -12.52 23.85 -27.26
C ALA A 86 -11.86 25.24 -27.31
N PRO A 87 -11.05 25.62 -26.32
CA PRO A 87 -10.42 26.94 -26.29
C PRO A 87 -9.33 27.11 -27.36
N ALA A 88 -8.77 26.01 -27.87
CA ALA A 88 -7.83 25.98 -28.97
C ALA A 88 -7.89 24.64 -29.71
N GLU A 89 -7.34 24.59 -30.92
CA GLU A 89 -7.32 23.40 -31.79
C GLU A 89 -6.74 22.17 -31.07
N LYS A 90 -5.65 22.34 -30.33
CA LYS A 90 -4.98 21.26 -29.58
C LYS A 90 -5.85 20.58 -28.51
N PHE A 91 -6.94 21.21 -28.07
CA PHE A 91 -7.84 20.67 -27.04
C PHE A 91 -9.08 19.98 -27.62
N GLN A 92 -9.32 20.06 -28.94
CA GLN A 92 -10.53 19.52 -29.57
C GLN A 92 -10.71 18.03 -29.31
N THR A 93 -9.64 17.23 -29.41
CA THR A 93 -9.70 15.78 -29.20
C THR A 93 -9.88 15.40 -27.73
N ARG A 94 -9.27 16.14 -26.81
CA ARG A 94 -9.36 15.94 -25.36
C ARG A 94 -10.73 16.28 -24.79
N LEU A 95 -11.40 17.27 -25.40
CA LEU A 95 -12.73 17.73 -24.99
C LEU A 95 -13.87 17.05 -25.76
N ALA A 96 -13.56 16.04 -26.58
CA ALA A 96 -14.58 15.25 -27.27
C ALA A 96 -15.56 14.61 -26.27
N THR A 97 -16.82 14.49 -26.68
CA THR A 97 -17.89 13.94 -25.81
C THR A 97 -17.63 12.48 -25.44
N THR A 98 -17.14 11.70 -26.40
CA THR A 98 -16.79 10.27 -26.30
C THR A 98 -15.41 10.01 -25.69
N ARG A 99 -14.92 10.91 -24.81
CA ARG A 99 -13.57 10.80 -24.21
C ARG A 99 -13.43 9.56 -23.32
N ASP A 100 -14.49 9.18 -22.63
CA ASP A 100 -14.57 8.06 -21.70
C ASP A 100 -14.26 6.72 -22.39
N LEU A 101 -14.74 6.54 -23.63
CA LEU A 101 -14.46 5.37 -24.44
C LEU A 101 -13.04 5.34 -25.00
N ALA A 102 -12.39 6.51 -25.09
CA ALA A 102 -11.10 6.69 -25.75
C ALA A 102 -9.94 7.00 -24.77
N GLU A 103 -10.15 6.94 -23.45
CA GLU A 103 -9.15 7.37 -22.46
C GLU A 103 -7.82 6.59 -22.56
N GLY A 104 -7.87 5.33 -23.00
CA GLY A 104 -6.68 4.47 -23.19
C GLY A 104 -5.94 4.67 -24.51
N THR A 105 -6.29 5.69 -25.29
CA THR A 105 -5.71 5.97 -26.62
C THR A 105 -5.03 7.33 -26.66
N SER A 106 -4.29 7.62 -27.75
CA SER A 106 -3.66 8.93 -27.95
C SER A 106 -4.65 10.08 -28.14
N ARG A 107 -5.96 9.81 -28.36
CA ARG A 107 -6.98 10.87 -28.51
C ARG A 107 -7.11 11.75 -27.26
N ASN A 108 -6.85 11.19 -26.08
CA ASN A 108 -6.98 11.87 -24.80
C ASN A 108 -5.63 12.36 -24.23
N THR A 109 -4.54 12.26 -25.01
CA THR A 109 -3.19 12.71 -24.59
C THR A 109 -2.60 13.69 -25.62
N ASN A 110 -1.35 14.14 -25.43
CA ASN A 110 -0.62 14.95 -26.44
C ASN A 110 0.20 14.07 -27.39
N ASN A 111 0.04 12.74 -27.32
CA ASN A 111 0.77 11.85 -28.20
C ASN A 111 0.29 12.03 -29.65
N VAL A 112 1.23 11.87 -30.58
CA VAL A 112 0.91 11.87 -32.01
C VAL A 112 -0.05 10.72 -32.36
N PRO A 113 -0.93 10.89 -33.37
CA PRO A 113 -1.68 9.79 -33.94
C PRO A 113 -0.74 8.67 -34.42
N GLY A 114 -1.10 7.41 -34.15
CA GLY A 114 -0.26 6.25 -34.50
C GLY A 114 0.81 5.89 -33.47
N TYR A 115 0.94 6.63 -32.36
CA TYR A 115 1.75 6.19 -31.22
C TYR A 115 1.28 4.82 -30.71
N THR A 116 2.20 3.86 -30.63
CA THR A 116 1.91 2.45 -30.28
C THR A 116 2.29 2.09 -28.85
N GLY A 117 2.87 3.03 -28.09
CA GLY A 117 3.23 2.78 -26.70
C GLY A 117 2.01 2.79 -25.77
N HIS A 118 2.20 2.28 -24.56
CA HIS A 118 1.14 2.21 -23.55
C HIS A 118 0.71 3.61 -23.07
N VAL A 119 -0.60 3.83 -22.96
CA VAL A 119 -1.20 5.06 -22.42
C VAL A 119 -1.93 4.73 -21.11
N ALA A 120 -1.45 5.26 -19.98
CA ALA A 120 -2.09 5.05 -18.70
C ALA A 120 -3.34 5.92 -18.54
N SER A 121 -4.53 5.29 -18.57
CA SER A 121 -5.82 5.97 -18.40
C SER A 121 -6.38 5.93 -16.97
N SER A 122 -5.88 5.02 -16.13
CA SER A 122 -6.37 4.83 -14.75
C SER A 122 -6.32 6.13 -13.94
N GLN A 123 -7.42 6.45 -13.26
CA GLN A 123 -7.55 7.65 -12.43
C GLN A 123 -6.78 7.54 -11.10
N TYR A 124 -6.38 6.34 -10.70
CA TYR A 124 -5.80 6.06 -9.39
C TYR A 124 -4.29 6.31 -9.32
N ASN A 125 -3.58 6.35 -10.46
CA ASN A 125 -2.15 6.60 -10.51
C ASN A 125 -1.81 7.91 -11.23
N ARG A 126 -1.64 8.98 -10.43
CA ARG A 126 -1.36 10.33 -10.94
C ARG A 126 -0.04 10.43 -11.70
N LEU A 127 1.00 9.75 -11.24
CA LEU A 127 2.33 9.81 -11.87
C LEU A 127 2.33 9.15 -13.25
N ALA A 128 1.72 7.98 -13.37
CA ALA A 128 1.61 7.28 -14.64
C ALA A 128 0.80 8.10 -15.67
N ARG A 129 -0.27 8.76 -15.22
CA ARG A 129 -1.09 9.64 -16.07
C ARG A 129 -0.30 10.85 -16.55
N ALA A 130 0.45 11.52 -15.66
CA ALA A 130 1.28 12.67 -16.02
C ALA A 130 2.36 12.32 -17.06
N GLN A 131 3.00 11.16 -16.91
CA GLN A 131 4.01 10.68 -17.88
C GLN A 131 3.40 10.24 -19.21
N SER A 132 2.21 9.64 -19.19
CA SER A 132 1.52 9.19 -20.41
C SER A 132 0.94 10.34 -21.24
N ASP A 133 0.66 11.49 -20.61
CA ASP A 133 0.10 12.66 -21.28
C ASP A 133 1.08 13.32 -22.27
N ALA A 134 2.39 13.16 -22.03
CA ALA A 134 3.50 13.66 -22.83
C ALA A 134 3.36 15.15 -23.23
N PRO A 135 3.20 16.08 -22.27
CA PRO A 135 3.10 17.52 -22.56
C PRO A 135 4.37 18.09 -23.17
N ASP A 136 5.53 17.55 -22.76
CA ASP A 136 6.84 17.95 -23.24
C ASP A 136 7.43 16.88 -24.15
N GLU A 137 8.22 17.33 -25.13
CA GLU A 137 8.97 16.42 -25.98
C GLU A 137 10.02 15.66 -25.17
N ARG A 138 10.20 14.37 -25.49
CA ARG A 138 11.21 13.53 -24.85
C ARG A 138 12.61 14.06 -25.22
N SER A 139 13.46 14.27 -24.21
CA SER A 139 14.87 14.58 -24.44
C SER A 139 15.56 13.48 -25.27
N ASN A 140 16.45 13.90 -26.15
CA ASN A 140 17.17 12.99 -27.03
C ASN A 140 18.39 12.39 -26.34
N PHE A 141 18.14 11.52 -25.36
CA PHE A 141 19.20 10.86 -24.59
C PHE A 141 20.24 10.13 -25.45
N LYS A 142 19.86 9.61 -26.63
CA LYS A 142 20.82 8.95 -27.53
C LYS A 142 21.92 9.92 -27.98
N ASN A 143 21.56 11.16 -28.27
CA ASN A 143 22.52 12.20 -28.64
C ASN A 143 23.24 12.75 -27.42
N ASP A 144 22.51 13.01 -26.33
CA ASP A 144 23.09 13.59 -25.10
C ASP A 144 24.16 12.67 -24.49
N MET A 145 24.04 11.36 -24.67
CA MET A 145 25.01 10.38 -24.18
C MET A 145 26.33 10.33 -24.96
N LEU A 146 26.38 10.81 -26.21
CA LEU A 146 27.57 10.65 -27.06
C LEU A 146 28.80 11.36 -26.49
N LEU A 147 28.62 12.58 -26.00
CA LEU A 147 29.73 13.45 -25.62
C LEU A 147 30.45 12.96 -24.37
N PHE A 148 29.71 12.70 -23.30
CA PHE A 148 30.26 12.36 -21.99
C PHE A 148 30.12 10.88 -21.64
N HIS A 149 28.91 10.31 -21.74
CA HIS A 149 28.66 8.93 -21.32
C HIS A 149 29.41 7.90 -22.16
N LEU A 150 29.56 8.15 -23.46
CA LEU A 150 30.38 7.33 -24.37
C LEU A 150 31.78 7.90 -24.60
N ASP A 151 32.11 9.04 -23.98
CA ASP A 151 33.41 9.71 -24.07
C ASP A 151 33.86 9.83 -25.54
N GLN A 152 32.95 10.17 -26.47
CA GLN A 152 33.32 10.37 -27.89
C GLN A 152 34.00 11.74 -28.09
N TYR A 153 33.69 12.70 -27.23
CA TYR A 153 34.32 14.02 -27.27
C TYR A 153 35.74 13.97 -26.70
N ASN A 154 36.69 14.56 -27.43
CA ASN A 154 38.07 14.62 -26.98
C ASN A 154 38.32 15.88 -26.14
N ARG A 155 38.62 15.66 -24.86
CA ARG A 155 39.00 16.68 -23.87
C ARG A 155 40.44 17.20 -24.10
N SER A 156 40.64 17.95 -25.19
CA SER A 156 41.89 18.65 -25.53
C SER A 156 43.12 17.77 -25.82
N ARG A 157 42.93 16.49 -26.16
CA ARG A 157 44.05 15.67 -26.67
C ARG A 157 44.13 15.78 -28.19
N ILE A 158 45.34 15.75 -28.70
CA ILE A 158 45.57 15.61 -30.14
C ILE A 158 45.20 14.19 -30.60
N PRO A 159 44.75 14.02 -31.85
CA PRO A 159 44.64 12.70 -32.45
C PRO A 159 45.95 11.92 -32.30
N HIS A 160 45.86 10.60 -32.06
CA HIS A 160 47.01 9.69 -31.86
C HIS A 160 47.80 9.84 -30.55
N TYR A 161 47.41 10.72 -29.61
CA TYR A 161 47.98 10.66 -28.26
C TYR A 161 47.56 9.36 -27.56
N THR A 162 48.54 8.53 -27.19
CA THR A 162 48.33 7.17 -26.63
C THR A 162 48.36 7.11 -25.10
N GLY A 163 48.46 8.26 -24.42
CA GLY A 163 48.48 8.31 -22.96
C GLY A 163 47.14 7.94 -22.31
N TYR A 164 47.17 7.69 -21.00
CA TYR A 164 46.00 7.25 -20.24
C TYR A 164 44.82 8.23 -20.37
N ARG A 165 43.61 7.66 -20.49
CA ARG A 165 42.36 8.41 -20.54
C ARG A 165 41.53 8.13 -19.29
N PRO A 166 41.37 9.11 -18.37
CA PRO A 166 40.44 8.93 -17.27
C PRO A 166 39.03 8.84 -17.83
N GLN A 167 38.33 7.75 -17.51
CA GLN A 167 36.94 7.48 -17.93
C GLN A 167 35.93 7.61 -16.77
N VAL A 168 36.40 7.68 -15.53
CA VAL A 168 35.55 7.74 -14.33
C VAL A 168 35.39 9.18 -13.87
N GLY A 169 34.15 9.60 -13.58
CA GLY A 169 33.82 10.99 -13.23
C GLY A 169 34.61 11.60 -12.07
N ILE A 170 35.13 10.78 -11.14
CA ILE A 170 35.99 11.24 -10.04
C ILE A 170 37.29 11.89 -10.55
N PHE A 171 37.80 11.43 -11.69
CA PHE A 171 39.04 11.93 -12.31
C PHE A 171 38.77 12.92 -13.45
N ILE A 172 37.51 13.26 -13.68
CA ILE A 172 37.02 14.12 -14.76
C ILE A 172 36.12 15.15 -14.10
N SER A 173 36.70 16.05 -13.30
CA SER A 173 35.90 17.20 -12.85
C SER A 173 35.58 18.08 -14.05
N PRO A 174 34.41 18.74 -14.05
CA PRO A 174 34.11 19.81 -15.00
C PRO A 174 35.11 20.97 -14.88
#